data_AF-A0A6C0CXL7-F1
#
_entry.id   AF-A0A6C0CXL7-F1
#
_cell.length_a   1.000
_cell.length_b   1.000
_cell.length_c   1.000
_cell.angle_alpha   90.00
_cell.angle_beta   90.00
_cell.angle_gamma   90.00
#
_symmetry.space_group_name_H-M   'P 1'
#
loop_
_entity.id
_entity.type
_entity.pdbx_description
1 polymer ?
#
loop_
_entity_poly.entity_id
_entity_poly.type
_entity_poly.pdbx_seq_one_letter_code
_entity_poly.pdbx_strand_id
1 'polypeptide(L)'
;MRSIFAKLPDELINIILEDHGGMLHREKMIVLKKELEREAIIKLMKRYTSFNFKDEWGYNEAERIINYFQNCQCCKRHQNNKPKIKELEEGFVPEYPTTLPKSHLCACPCRHYCREICREINDEQFEYDPAIQEIEPWEQEYLAGYYEWLGMEFHI
;
A
#
# COMPACT_ATOMS: atom_id res chain seq x y z
N MET A 1 -12.67 33.80 -29.44
CA MET A 1 -13.10 34.20 -28.08
C MET A 1 -13.49 35.68 -27.98
N ARG A 2 -12.69 36.64 -28.46
CA ARG A 2 -13.00 38.09 -28.31
C ARG A 2 -14.31 38.58 -28.97
N SER A 3 -14.80 37.94 -30.05
CA SER A 3 -15.99 38.43 -30.76
C SER A 3 -17.32 38.16 -30.05
N ILE A 4 -17.38 37.20 -29.12
CA ILE A 4 -18.62 36.87 -28.38
C ILE A 4 -18.80 37.81 -27.19
N PHE A 5 -17.71 38.17 -26.51
CA PHE A 5 -17.73 39.08 -25.36
C PHE A 5 -17.88 40.56 -25.77
N ALA A 6 -17.61 40.93 -27.02
CA ALA A 6 -17.66 42.31 -27.50
C ALA A 6 -19.04 42.99 -27.40
N LYS A 7 -20.12 42.23 -27.13
CA LYS A 7 -21.49 42.74 -26.97
C LYS A 7 -21.96 42.78 -25.51
N LEU A 8 -21.16 42.27 -24.57
CA LEU A 8 -21.53 42.22 -23.16
C LEU A 8 -21.06 43.50 -22.44
N PRO A 9 -21.85 44.02 -21.49
CA PRO A 9 -21.38 45.02 -20.54
C PRO A 9 -20.13 44.52 -19.78
N ASP A 10 -19.21 45.44 -19.48
CA ASP A 10 -17.94 45.12 -18.81
C ASP A 10 -18.15 44.42 -17.46
N GLU A 11 -19.21 44.78 -16.73
CA GLU A 11 -19.60 44.13 -15.46
C GLU A 11 -19.83 42.63 -15.63
N LEU A 12 -20.55 42.22 -16.69
CA LEU A 12 -20.80 40.80 -16.97
C LEU A 12 -19.54 40.09 -17.44
N ILE A 13 -18.67 40.77 -18.20
CA ILE A 13 -17.37 40.21 -18.60
C ILE A 13 -16.51 39.92 -17.36
N ASN A 14 -16.46 40.85 -16.41
CA ASN A 14 -15.69 40.69 -15.18
C ASN A 14 -16.19 39.51 -14.34
N ILE A 15 -17.52 39.37 -14.16
CA ILE A 15 -18.11 38.23 -13.44
C ILE A 15 -17.73 36.91 -14.12
N ILE A 16 -17.85 36.81 -15.45
CA ILE A 16 -17.50 35.59 -16.19
C ILE A 16 -16.02 35.25 -16.04
N LEU A 17 -15.14 36.26 -16.08
CA LEU A 17 -13.70 36.04 -15.92
C LEU A 17 -13.33 35.61 -14.50
N GLU A 18 -13.99 36.18 -13.49
CA GLU A 18 -13.81 35.79 -12.09
C GLU A 18 -14.26 34.34 -11.86
N ASP A 19 -15.47 33.98 -12.32
CA ASP A 19 -15.99 32.62 -12.24
C ASP A 19 -15.09 31.62 -12.95
N HIS A 20 -14.64 31.94 -14.17
CA HIS A 20 -13.70 31.11 -14.92
C HIS A 20 -12.36 30.96 -14.18
N GLY A 21 -11.86 32.03 -13.57
CA GLY A 21 -10.68 32.00 -12.70
C GLY A 21 -10.86 31.06 -11.51
N GLY A 22 -12.01 31.13 -10.84
CA GLY A 22 -12.40 30.24 -9.75
C GLY A 22 -12.47 28.77 -10.16
N MET A 23 -13.05 28.49 -11.34
CA MET A 23 -13.12 27.14 -11.91
C MET A 23 -11.72 26.56 -12.17
N LEU A 24 -10.85 27.32 -12.85
CA LEU A 24 -9.47 26.89 -13.11
C LEU A 24 -8.67 26.66 -11.83
N HIS A 25 -8.86 27.52 -10.82
CA HIS A 25 -8.23 27.34 -9.51
C HIS A 25 -8.68 26.03 -8.86
N ARG A 26 -9.99 25.75 -8.86
CA ARG A 26 -10.55 24.52 -8.30
C ARG A 26 -9.98 23.27 -8.98
N GLU A 27 -9.85 23.27 -10.30
CA GLU A 27 -9.24 22.16 -11.05
C GLU A 27 -7.79 21.91 -10.63
N LYS A 28 -6.99 22.97 -10.51
CA LYS A 28 -5.60 22.88 -10.04
C LYS A 28 -5.53 22.32 -8.61
N MET A 29 -6.40 22.78 -7.72
CA MET A 29 -6.43 22.31 -6.33
C MET A 29 -6.81 20.83 -6.22
N ILE A 30 -7.68 20.32 -7.10
CA ILE A 30 -8.02 18.89 -7.16
C ILE A 30 -6.78 18.06 -7.52
N VAL A 31 -5.99 18.50 -8.51
CA VAL A 31 -4.75 17.80 -8.90
C VAL A 31 -3.75 17.81 -7.75
N LEU A 32 -3.49 18.99 -7.18
CA LEU A 32 -2.54 19.15 -6.07
C LEU A 32 -2.92 18.28 -4.87
N LYS A 33 -4.22 18.22 -4.51
CA LYS A 33 -4.71 17.38 -3.42
C LYS A 33 -4.41 15.90 -3.65
N LYS A 34 -4.62 15.41 -4.89
CA LYS A 34 -4.34 14.01 -5.25
C LYS A 34 -2.84 13.67 -5.19
N GLU A 35 -1.99 14.61 -5.58
CA GLU A 35 -0.53 14.46 -5.51
C GLU A 35 -0.04 14.45 -4.06
N LEU A 36 -0.53 15.38 -3.22
CA LEU A 36 -0.20 15.42 -1.80
C LEU A 36 -0.62 14.14 -1.08
N GLU A 37 -1.83 13.63 -1.38
CA GLU A 37 -2.30 12.36 -0.85
C GLU A 37 -1.40 11.19 -1.27
N ARG A 38 -0.98 11.15 -2.55
CA ARG A 38 -0.02 10.15 -3.05
C ARG A 38 1.27 10.15 -2.25
N GLU A 39 1.87 11.32 -2.10
CA GLU A 39 3.17 11.48 -1.45
C GLU A 39 3.08 11.18 0.05
N ALA A 40 1.95 11.54 0.69
CA ALA A 40 1.69 11.18 2.08
C ALA A 40 1.65 9.65 2.25
N ILE A 41 0.90 8.94 1.41
CA ILE A 41 0.82 7.48 1.45
C ILE A 41 2.20 6.84 1.20
N ILE A 42 2.93 7.30 0.18
CA ILE A 42 4.27 6.77 -0.12
C ILE A 42 5.22 6.98 1.06
N LYS A 43 5.18 8.14 1.70
CA LYS A 43 6.02 8.42 2.88
C LYS A 43 5.63 7.55 4.08
N LEU A 44 4.33 7.32 4.29
CA LEU A 44 3.83 6.43 5.34
C LEU A 44 4.34 5.01 5.10
N MET A 45 4.08 4.45 3.92
CA MET A 45 4.49 3.08 3.57
C MET A 45 6.02 2.87 3.58
N LYS A 46 6.81 3.93 3.34
CA LYS A 46 8.28 3.84 3.43
C LYS A 46 8.83 3.87 4.85
N ARG A 47 8.09 4.49 5.79
CA ARG A 47 8.49 4.57 7.21
C ARG A 47 8.06 3.33 7.97
N TYR A 48 6.97 2.75 7.52
CA TYR A 48 6.43 1.52 8.06
C TYR A 48 7.44 0.37 7.96
N THR A 49 7.66 -0.33 9.07
CA THR A 49 8.37 -1.60 9.15
C THR A 49 7.34 -2.71 9.24
N SER A 50 7.49 -3.77 8.42
CA SER A 50 6.58 -4.92 8.36
C SER A 50 6.18 -5.48 9.74
N PHE A 51 4.99 -6.08 9.81
CA PHE A 51 4.33 -6.72 10.96
C PHE A 51 3.54 -5.86 11.96
N ASN A 52 3.53 -4.52 11.83
CA ASN A 52 2.85 -3.64 12.79
C ASN A 52 1.77 -2.73 12.17
N PHE A 53 1.41 -2.90 10.88
CA PHE A 53 0.58 -1.90 10.19
C PHE A 53 -0.79 -1.79 10.86
N LYS A 54 -1.38 -2.94 11.15
CA LYS A 54 -2.69 -3.06 11.77
C LYS A 54 -2.73 -2.42 13.15
N ASP A 55 -1.67 -2.58 13.94
CA ASP A 55 -1.60 -2.08 15.31
C ASP A 55 -1.32 -0.58 15.37
N GLU A 56 -0.46 -0.07 14.48
CA GLU A 56 -0.09 1.36 14.46
C GLU A 56 -1.13 2.24 13.77
N TRP A 57 -1.73 1.76 12.68
CA TRP A 57 -2.54 2.58 11.78
C TRP A 57 -4.00 2.13 11.67
N GLY A 58 -4.27 0.86 11.96
CA GLY A 58 -5.60 0.29 11.95
C GLY A 58 -6.18 0.03 10.55
N TYR A 59 -7.32 -0.66 10.56
CA TYR A 59 -8.01 -1.11 9.35
C TYR A 59 -8.52 0.05 8.47
N ASN A 60 -8.98 1.15 9.08
CA ASN A 60 -9.48 2.33 8.35
C ASN A 60 -8.41 2.96 7.45
N GLU A 61 -7.16 2.99 7.90
CA GLU A 61 -6.06 3.54 7.12
C GLU A 61 -5.69 2.61 5.95
N ALA A 62 -5.76 1.30 6.16
CA ALA A 62 -5.60 0.33 5.09
C ALA A 62 -6.67 0.47 4.00
N GLU A 63 -7.95 0.57 4.37
CA GLU A 63 -9.03 0.85 3.43
C GLU A 63 -8.77 2.13 2.64
N ARG A 64 -8.37 3.21 3.33
CA ARG A 64 -8.07 4.51 2.70
C ARG A 64 -7.00 4.36 1.63
N ILE A 65 -5.91 3.65 1.94
CA ILE A 65 -4.78 3.45 1.02
C ILE A 65 -5.17 2.56 -0.16
N ILE A 66 -5.87 1.44 0.07
CA ILE A 66 -6.30 0.55 -1.02
C ILE A 66 -7.29 1.28 -1.92
N ASN A 67 -8.28 2.00 -1.38
CA ASN A 67 -9.22 2.80 -2.17
C ASN A 67 -8.52 3.85 -3.04
N TYR A 68 -7.51 4.52 -2.48
CA TYR A 68 -6.69 5.47 -3.23
C TYR A 68 -6.01 4.79 -4.44
N PHE A 69 -5.32 3.68 -4.23
CA PHE A 69 -4.58 2.98 -5.29
C PHE A 69 -5.44 2.16 -6.24
N GLN A 70 -6.67 1.81 -5.87
CA GLN A 70 -7.62 1.12 -6.74
C GLN A 70 -7.88 1.93 -8.03
N ASN A 71 -7.95 3.26 -7.90
CA ASN A 71 -8.15 4.18 -9.02
C ASN A 71 -6.87 4.49 -9.82
N CYS A 72 -5.70 4.03 -9.38
CA CYS A 72 -4.45 4.27 -10.10
C CYS A 72 -4.46 3.51 -11.44
N GLN A 73 -4.15 4.20 -12.55
CA GLN A 73 -4.12 3.64 -13.92
C GLN A 73 -2.71 3.57 -14.53
N CYS A 74 -1.67 3.39 -13.70
CA CYS A 74 -0.28 3.55 -14.15
C CYS A 74 0.20 2.58 -15.25
N CYS A 75 -0.23 1.31 -15.23
CA CYS A 75 0.06 0.32 -16.28
C CYS A 75 -0.79 -0.95 -16.13
N LYS A 76 -0.93 -1.75 -17.21
CA LYS A 76 -1.68 -3.03 -17.20
C LYS A 76 -1.15 -4.02 -16.16
N ARG A 77 0.17 -4.13 -16.02
CA ARG A 77 0.80 -5.01 -15.02
C ARG A 77 0.35 -4.71 -13.60
N HIS A 78 0.27 -3.43 -13.23
CA HIS A 78 -0.17 -3.03 -11.90
C HIS A 78 -1.69 -3.06 -11.72
N GLN A 79 -2.48 -3.13 -12.79
CA GLN A 79 -3.91 -3.44 -12.66
C GLN A 79 -4.15 -4.93 -12.45
N ASN A 80 -3.26 -5.79 -12.94
CA ASN A 80 -3.43 -7.23 -12.85
C ASN A 80 -3.19 -7.73 -11.41
N ASN A 81 -4.16 -8.46 -10.87
CA ASN A 81 -4.14 -9.01 -9.50
C ASN A 81 -3.72 -7.95 -8.46
N LYS A 82 -4.25 -6.73 -8.61
CA LYS A 82 -4.14 -5.65 -7.63
C LYS A 82 -5.33 -5.77 -6.68
N PRO A 83 -5.08 -5.97 -5.37
CA PRO A 83 -6.15 -6.07 -4.40
C PRO A 83 -7.06 -4.83 -4.39
N LYS A 84 -8.36 -5.07 -4.26
CA LYS A 84 -9.44 -4.13 -4.02
C LYS A 84 -9.88 -4.24 -2.56
N ILE A 85 -10.70 -3.29 -2.12
CA ILE A 85 -11.32 -3.33 -0.77
C ILE A 85 -11.99 -4.66 -0.48
N LYS A 86 -12.76 -5.18 -1.43
CA LYS A 86 -13.45 -6.45 -1.25
C LYS A 86 -12.50 -7.61 -0.94
N GLU A 87 -11.33 -7.66 -1.58
CA GLU A 87 -10.32 -8.69 -1.32
C GLU A 87 -9.72 -8.52 0.08
N LEU A 88 -9.51 -7.28 0.54
CA LEU A 88 -9.08 -7.02 1.92
C LEU A 88 -10.13 -7.53 2.93
N GLU A 89 -11.40 -7.20 2.72
CA GLU A 89 -12.54 -7.61 3.58
C GLU A 89 -12.75 -9.13 3.62
N GLU A 90 -12.49 -9.82 2.51
CA GLU A 90 -12.66 -11.27 2.37
C GLU A 90 -11.46 -12.08 2.91
N GLY A 91 -10.47 -11.43 3.54
CA GLY A 91 -9.32 -12.14 4.08
C GLY A 91 -8.29 -12.56 3.03
N PHE A 92 -8.25 -11.91 1.86
CA PHE A 92 -7.30 -12.28 0.80
C PHE A 92 -5.86 -12.05 1.26
N VAL A 93 -5.03 -13.09 1.12
CA VAL A 93 -3.58 -13.04 1.38
C VAL A 93 -2.83 -13.26 0.06
N PRO A 94 -2.24 -12.20 -0.54
CA PRO A 94 -1.52 -12.33 -1.80
C PRO A 94 -0.22 -13.14 -1.65
N GLU A 95 0.03 -14.08 -2.56
CA GLU A 95 1.26 -14.90 -2.61
C GLU A 95 2.56 -14.11 -2.44
N TYR A 96 3.43 -14.58 -1.54
CA TYR A 96 4.78 -14.06 -1.35
C TYR A 96 5.62 -14.21 -2.63
N PRO A 97 6.36 -13.16 -3.05
CA PRO A 97 7.21 -13.27 -4.23
C PRO A 97 8.33 -14.29 -3.96
N THR A 98 8.28 -15.42 -4.65
CA THR A 98 9.33 -16.46 -4.61
C THR A 98 10.49 -16.18 -5.56
N THR A 99 10.35 -15.16 -6.42
CA THR A 99 11.33 -14.80 -7.44
C THR A 99 11.70 -13.33 -7.33
N LEU A 100 12.94 -13.02 -7.70
CA LEU A 100 13.41 -11.64 -7.76
C LEU A 100 12.54 -10.82 -8.73
N PRO A 101 12.18 -9.59 -8.37
CA PRO A 101 11.34 -8.76 -9.21
C PRO A 101 12.05 -8.48 -10.54
N LYS A 102 11.42 -8.88 -11.65
CA LYS A 102 11.87 -8.48 -12.98
C LYS A 102 11.77 -6.96 -13.10
N SER A 103 12.88 -6.34 -13.51
CA SER A 103 12.97 -4.93 -13.87
C SER A 103 11.81 -4.53 -14.78
N HIS A 104 11.21 -3.37 -14.50
CA HIS A 104 10.08 -2.85 -15.25
C HIS A 104 10.06 -1.32 -15.20
N LEU A 105 9.57 -0.72 -16.28
CA LEU A 105 9.64 0.74 -16.51
C LEU A 105 8.74 1.56 -15.56
N CYS A 106 7.66 0.96 -15.04
CA CYS A 106 6.73 1.63 -14.13
C CYS A 106 7.22 1.56 -12.68
N ALA A 107 7.48 2.72 -12.08
CA ALA A 107 7.87 2.89 -10.68
C ALA A 107 6.71 3.12 -9.70
N CYS A 108 5.45 2.96 -10.13
CA CYS A 108 4.30 3.19 -9.26
C CYS A 108 4.14 2.04 -8.24
N PRO A 109 4.03 2.32 -6.93
CA PRO A 109 3.98 1.27 -5.90
C PRO A 109 2.57 0.71 -5.65
N CYS A 110 1.56 1.18 -6.38
CA CYS A 110 0.14 0.90 -6.10
C CYS A 110 -0.17 -0.59 -5.83
N ARG A 111 0.25 -1.49 -6.72
CA ARG A 111 0.03 -2.93 -6.57
C ARG A 111 0.83 -3.54 -5.42
N HIS A 112 2.02 -3.02 -5.17
CA HIS A 112 2.90 -3.53 -4.10
C HIS A 112 2.29 -3.21 -2.74
N TYR A 113 1.95 -1.94 -2.49
CA TYR A 113 1.38 -1.51 -1.21
C TYR A 113 0.01 -2.13 -0.94
N CYS A 114 -0.87 -2.25 -1.94
CA CYS A 114 -2.14 -2.95 -1.75
C CYS A 114 -1.94 -4.41 -1.31
N ARG A 115 -0.94 -5.11 -1.85
CA ARG A 115 -0.65 -6.50 -1.48
C ARG A 115 -0.03 -6.61 -0.10
N GLU A 116 0.89 -5.71 0.22
CA GLU A 116 1.53 -5.64 1.52
C GLU A 116 0.50 -5.44 2.63
N ILE A 117 -0.38 -4.46 2.47
CA ILE A 117 -1.49 -4.19 3.41
C ILE A 117 -2.38 -5.43 3.60
N CYS A 118 -2.74 -6.12 2.51
CA CYS A 118 -3.59 -7.32 2.62
C CYS A 118 -2.89 -8.42 3.44
N ARG A 119 -1.57 -8.62 3.28
CA ARG A 119 -0.83 -9.57 4.12
C ARG A 119 -0.79 -9.13 5.56
N GLU A 120 -0.45 -7.88 5.81
CA GLU A 120 -0.34 -7.36 7.17
C GLU A 120 -1.64 -7.47 7.98
N ILE A 121 -2.79 -7.40 7.30
CA ILE A 121 -4.09 -7.44 7.97
C ILE A 121 -4.66 -8.86 8.06
N ASN A 122 -4.49 -9.66 7.00
CA ASN A 122 -5.18 -10.94 6.84
C ASN A 122 -4.28 -12.16 7.02
N ASP A 123 -2.95 -12.00 6.96
CA ASP A 123 -2.05 -13.12 7.17
C ASP A 123 -2.08 -13.53 8.64
N GLU A 124 -2.19 -14.84 8.87
CA GLU A 124 -2.27 -15.39 10.21
C GLU A 124 -0.89 -15.29 10.86
N GLN A 125 -0.80 -14.55 11.97
CA GLN A 125 0.38 -14.64 12.82
C GLN A 125 0.34 -16.00 13.50
N PHE A 126 1.16 -16.94 13.04
CA PHE A 126 1.44 -18.14 13.81
C PHE A 126 2.21 -17.70 15.06
N GLU A 127 1.57 -17.71 16.22
CA GLU A 127 2.30 -17.77 17.47
C GLU A 127 3.16 -19.02 17.44
N TYR A 128 4.47 -18.84 17.62
CA TYR A 128 5.39 -19.94 17.79
C TYR A 128 4.93 -20.74 19.02
N ASP A 129 4.30 -21.88 18.80
CA ASP A 129 3.97 -22.83 19.86
C ASP A 129 5.12 -23.86 19.96
N PRO A 130 6.01 -23.73 20.95
CA PRO A 130 7.06 -24.70 21.17
C PRO A 130 6.53 -26.12 21.45
N ALA A 131 5.25 -26.30 21.78
CA ALA A 131 4.64 -27.61 22.00
C ALA A 131 4.23 -28.33 20.71
N ILE A 132 4.17 -27.64 19.56
CA ILE A 132 3.75 -28.21 18.26
C ILE A 132 4.95 -28.71 17.43
N GLN A 133 6.17 -28.30 17.77
CA GLN A 133 7.36 -28.87 17.13
C GLN A 133 7.69 -30.23 17.75
N GLU A 134 7.15 -31.31 17.18
CA GLU A 134 7.86 -32.59 17.23
C GLU A 134 9.18 -32.37 16.51
N ILE A 135 10.23 -32.02 17.27
CA ILE A 135 11.58 -31.84 16.72
C ILE A 135 11.93 -33.19 16.09
N GLU A 136 12.12 -33.19 14.77
CA GLU A 136 12.50 -34.40 14.06
C GLU A 136 13.81 -34.94 14.65
N PRO A 137 14.02 -36.26 14.78
CA PRO A 137 15.17 -36.82 15.48
C PRO A 137 16.54 -36.28 15.02
N TRP A 138 16.67 -35.91 13.74
CA TRP A 138 17.88 -35.33 13.17
C TRP A 138 18.11 -33.86 13.59
N GLU A 139 17.06 -33.09 13.84
CA GLU A 139 17.15 -31.73 14.38
C GLU A 139 17.55 -31.77 15.86
N GLN A 140 17.07 -32.76 16.61
CA GLN A 140 17.50 -33.00 17.99
C GLN A 140 19.00 -33.32 18.06
N GLU A 141 19.49 -34.17 17.16
CA GLU A 141 20.91 -34.54 17.10
C GLU A 141 21.80 -33.35 16.70
N TYR A 142 21.35 -32.53 15.74
CA TYR A 142 22.05 -31.31 15.35
C TYR A 142 22.12 -30.28 16.49
N LEU A 143 21.00 -30.02 17.17
CA LEU A 143 20.94 -29.10 18.29
C LEU A 143 21.79 -29.58 19.47
N ALA A 144 21.74 -30.87 19.80
CA ALA A 144 22.57 -31.47 20.83
C ALA A 144 24.07 -31.25 20.56
N GLY A 145 24.52 -31.50 19.32
CA GLY A 145 25.92 -31.27 18.94
C GLY A 145 26.33 -29.79 18.99
N TYR A 146 25.41 -28.87 18.66
CA TYR A 146 25.64 -27.43 18.75
C TYR A 146 25.77 -26.95 20.20
N TYR A 147 24.89 -27.39 21.11
CA TYR A 147 24.95 -27.02 22.53
C TYR A 147 26.16 -27.65 23.25
N GLU A 148 26.53 -28.89 22.90
CA GLU A 148 27.76 -29.52 23.39
C GLU A 148 29.00 -28.72 22.97
N TRP A 149 29.05 -28.24 21.71
CA TRP A 149 30.14 -27.38 21.23
C TRP A 149 30.22 -26.04 21.99
N LEU A 150 29.08 -25.50 22.43
CA LEU A 150 29.00 -24.30 23.26
C LEU A 150 29.27 -24.55 24.75
N GLY A 151 29.40 -25.81 25.19
CA GLY A 151 29.55 -26.17 26.59
C GLY A 151 28.28 -25.95 27.43
N MET A 152 27.10 -26.04 26.81
CA MET A 152 25.79 -25.90 27.45
C MET A 152 25.04 -27.23 27.45
N GLU A 153 24.25 -27.50 28.49
CA GLU A 153 23.37 -28.69 28.51
C GLU A 153 22.07 -28.41 27.73
N PHE A 154 21.76 -29.30 26.79
CA PHE A 154 20.49 -29.31 26.07
C PHE A 154 19.48 -30.15 26.84
N HIS A 155 18.37 -29.54 27.27
CA HIS A 155 17.25 -30.24 27.90
C HIS A 155 16.03 -30.16 26.97
N ILE A 156 15.46 -31.33 26.65
CA ILE A 156 14.21 -31.47 25.90
C ILE A 156 13.03 -31.20 26.84
#